data_AF-A0A1H6QDZ6-F1
#
_entry.id   AF-A0A1H6QDZ6-F1
#
_cell.length_a   1.000
_cell.length_b   1.000
_cell.length_c   1.000
_cell.angle_alpha   90.00
_cell.angle_beta   90.00
_cell.angle_gamma   90.00
#
_symmetry.space_group_name_H-M   'P 1'
#
loop_
_entity.id
_entity.type
_entity.pdbx_description
1 polymer ?
#
loop_
_entity_poly.entity_id
_entity_poly.type
_entity_poly.pdbx_seq_one_letter_code
_entity_poly.pdbx_strand_id
1 'polypeptide(L)'
;MNKHPVAIAAAEVGGFKALAEKLGVTKGAVHQWMSPGRKVPIEHCTPIEQATNGIVTRQMLRPDDWQSIWPELVEPAKQDASDDVQPPVGGVKKGSKLARASAVQ
;
A
#
# COMPACT_ATOMS: atom_id res chain seq x y z
N MET A 1 -19.86 9.66 20.53
CA MET A 1 -18.48 9.55 21.06
C MET A 1 -17.54 9.41 19.87
N ASN A 2 -16.82 10.47 19.49
CA ASN A 2 -15.80 10.37 18.43
C ASN A 2 -14.64 9.54 18.98
N LYS A 3 -14.51 8.30 18.51
CA LYS A 3 -13.42 7.41 18.92
C LYS A 3 -12.13 7.86 18.27
N HIS A 4 -11.07 7.97 19.07
CA HIS A 4 -9.74 8.29 18.56
C HIS A 4 -9.26 7.16 17.62
N PRO A 5 -8.59 7.46 16.49
CA PRO A 5 -8.13 6.45 15.53
C PRO A 5 -7.21 5.39 16.17
N VAL A 6 -6.35 5.79 17.12
CA VAL A 6 -5.53 4.85 17.91
C VAL A 6 -6.38 3.87 18.73
N ALA A 7 -7.53 4.30 19.26
CA ALA A 7 -8.43 3.41 19.99
C ALA A 7 -9.13 2.41 19.06
N ILE A 8 -9.44 2.83 17.82
CA ILE A 8 -9.95 1.94 16.77
C ILE A 8 -8.88 0.91 16.41
N ALA A 9 -7.65 1.36 16.14
CA ALA A 9 -6.54 0.47 15.83
C ALA A 9 -6.27 -0.54 16.95
N ALA A 10 -6.34 -0.09 18.21
CA ALA A 10 -6.21 -0.97 19.36
C ALA A 10 -7.32 -2.02 19.38
N ALA A 11 -8.57 -1.67 19.10
CA ALA A 11 -9.67 -2.63 19.06
C ALA A 11 -9.47 -3.71 17.98
N GLU A 12 -9.04 -3.32 16.77
CA GLU A 12 -8.79 -4.24 15.66
C GLU A 12 -7.63 -5.21 15.91
N VAL A 13 -6.59 -4.74 16.63
CA VAL A 13 -5.38 -5.53 16.89
C VAL A 13 -5.49 -6.41 18.16
N GLY A 14 -6.59 -6.30 18.92
CA GLY A 14 -6.82 -7.08 20.15
C GLY A 14 -6.46 -6.35 21.45
N GLY A 15 -6.24 -5.04 21.39
CA GLY A 15 -6.13 -4.12 22.52
C GLY A 15 -4.88 -3.24 22.49
N PHE A 16 -4.80 -2.27 23.41
CA PHE A 16 -3.66 -1.35 23.50
C PHE A 16 -2.32 -2.04 23.77
N LYS A 17 -2.33 -3.16 24.52
CA LYS A 17 -1.10 -3.93 24.78
C LYS A 17 -0.60 -4.59 23.50
N ALA A 18 -1.47 -5.30 22.78
CA ALA A 18 -1.13 -5.97 21.54
C ALA A 18 -0.65 -4.97 20.47
N LEU A 19 -1.30 -3.81 20.39
CA LEU A 19 -0.86 -2.73 19.52
C LEU A 19 0.54 -2.21 19.90
N ALA A 20 0.79 -1.97 21.19
CA ALA A 20 2.10 -1.51 21.66
C ALA A 20 3.22 -2.53 21.36
N GLU A 21 2.95 -3.82 21.57
CA GLU A 21 3.89 -4.91 21.27
C GLU A 21 4.21 -4.99 19.77
N LYS A 22 3.20 -4.89 18.89
CA LYS A 22 3.43 -4.84 17.43
C LYS A 22 4.25 -3.64 16.99
N LEU A 23 4.11 -2.50 17.67
CA LEU A 23 4.81 -1.26 17.36
C LEU A 23 6.18 -1.15 18.03
N GLY A 24 6.55 -2.09 18.92
CA GLY A 24 7.80 -2.02 19.68
C GLY A 24 7.84 -0.87 20.69
N VAL A 25 6.68 -0.37 21.14
CA VAL A 25 6.57 0.76 22.09
C VAL A 25 5.91 0.33 23.39
N THR A 26 5.90 1.21 24.38
CA THR A 26 5.17 0.98 25.63
C THR A 26 3.67 1.28 25.46
N LYS A 27 2.82 0.57 26.21
CA LYS A 27 1.37 0.88 26.29
C LYS A 27 1.12 2.35 26.69
N GLY A 28 1.96 2.90 27.56
CA GLY A 28 1.90 4.29 27.98
C GLY A 28 2.11 5.26 26.81
N ALA A 29 3.05 4.99 25.91
CA ALA A 29 3.27 5.79 24.71
C ALA A 29 2.02 5.82 23.81
N VAL A 30 1.41 4.66 23.57
CA VAL A 30 0.16 4.56 22.79
C VAL A 30 -0.97 5.39 23.41
N HIS A 31 -1.10 5.36 24.75
CA HIS A 31 -2.08 6.19 25.46
C HIS A 31 -1.76 7.69 25.36
N GLN A 32 -0.48 8.07 25.44
CA GLN A 32 -0.07 9.47 25.32
C GLN A 32 -0.39 10.06 23.95
N TRP A 33 -0.37 9.26 22.87
CA TRP A 33 -0.75 9.75 21.54
C TRP A 33 -2.22 10.16 21.42
N MET A 34 -3.08 9.67 22.30
CA MET A 34 -4.50 10.06 22.35
C MET A 34 -4.74 11.32 23.19
N SER A 35 -3.72 11.85 23.86
CA SER A 35 -3.83 13.05 24.67
C SER A 35 -3.95 14.31 23.80
N PRO A 36 -4.67 15.35 24.25
CA PRO A 36 -4.83 16.58 23.48
C PRO A 36 -3.47 17.20 23.14
N GLY A 37 -3.29 17.61 21.88
CA GLY A 37 -2.05 18.24 21.39
C GLY A 37 -0.90 17.25 21.10
N ARG A 38 -1.11 15.94 21.29
CA ARG A 38 -0.17 14.90 20.85
C ARG A 38 -0.60 14.34 19.51
N LYS A 39 0.38 13.79 18.78
CA LYS A 39 0.19 13.12 17.49
C LYS A 39 0.96 11.81 17.51
N VAL A 40 0.51 10.85 16.72
CA VAL A 40 1.24 9.60 16.51
C VAL A 40 2.52 9.90 15.73
N PRO A 41 3.71 9.47 16.18
CA PRO A 41 4.94 9.62 15.43
C PRO A 41 4.82 9.01 14.02
N ILE A 42 5.47 9.65 13.04
CA ILE A 42 5.38 9.30 11.63
C ILE A 42 5.79 7.83 11.39
N GLU A 43 6.84 7.39 12.09
CA GLU A 43 7.39 6.03 12.04
C GLU A 43 6.37 4.93 12.43
N HIS A 44 5.36 5.25 13.25
CA HIS A 44 4.34 4.30 13.68
C HIS A 44 3.07 4.34 12.84
N CYS A 45 2.89 5.35 11.98
CA CYS A 45 1.67 5.48 11.18
C CYS A 45 1.50 4.33 10.18
N THR A 46 2.55 4.01 9.42
CA THR A 46 2.52 2.89 8.46
C THR A 46 2.36 1.53 9.15
N PRO A 47 3.10 1.20 10.23
CA PRO A 47 2.86 -0.03 11.00
C PRO A 47 1.44 -0.17 11.55
N ILE A 48 0.81 0.91 12.01
CA ILE A 48 -0.58 0.89 12.47
C ILE A 48 -1.53 0.57 11.32
N GLU A 49 -1.34 1.21 10.16
CA GLU A 49 -2.15 0.97 8.96
C GLU A 49 -2.07 -0.50 8.52
N GLN A 50 -0.86 -1.07 8.49
CA GLN A 50 -0.65 -2.48 8.17
C GLN A 50 -1.25 -3.41 9.22
N ALA A 51 -1.05 -3.11 10.52
CA ALA A 51 -1.57 -3.94 11.61
C ALA A 51 -3.11 -3.98 11.64
N THR A 52 -3.76 -2.95 11.08
CA THR A 52 -5.23 -2.81 11.01
C THR A 52 -5.79 -3.15 9.63
N ASN A 53 -4.99 -3.68 8.71
CA ASN A 53 -5.40 -3.98 7.33
C ASN A 53 -6.06 -2.78 6.63
N GLY A 54 -5.59 -1.56 6.89
CA GLY A 54 -6.12 -0.33 6.29
C GLY A 54 -7.40 0.21 6.94
N ILE A 55 -7.92 -0.38 8.01
CA ILE A 55 -9.06 0.17 8.77
C ILE A 55 -8.71 1.55 9.35
N VAL A 56 -7.48 1.70 9.84
CA VAL A 56 -6.95 2.98 10.32
C VAL A 56 -5.83 3.41 9.39
N THR A 57 -6.07 4.45 8.60
CA THR A 57 -5.06 4.97 7.67
C THR A 57 -4.15 6.00 8.34
N ARG A 58 -2.97 6.21 7.76
CA ARG A 58 -2.05 7.29 8.19
C ARG A 58 -2.68 8.68 8.13
N GLN A 59 -3.63 8.90 7.22
CA GLN A 59 -4.40 10.15 7.11
C GLN A 59 -5.33 10.34 8.31
N MET A 60 -5.98 9.26 8.79
CA MET A 60 -6.81 9.31 9.99
C MET A 60 -5.99 9.59 11.25
N LEU A 61 -4.76 9.06 11.33
CA LEU A 61 -3.87 9.26 12.47
C LEU A 61 -3.28 10.68 12.54
N ARG A 62 -3.09 11.35 11.40
CA ARG A 62 -2.50 12.69 11.30
C ARG A 62 -3.30 13.60 10.34
N PRO A 63 -4.54 13.97 10.69
CA PRO A 63 -5.42 14.71 9.78
C PRO A 63 -4.89 16.09 9.39
N ASP A 64 -4.07 16.73 10.23
CA ASP A 64 -3.61 18.10 9.99
C ASP A 64 -2.38 18.21 9.08
N ASP A 65 -1.57 17.16 8.98
CA ASP A 65 -0.23 17.26 8.40
C ASP A 65 0.18 16.07 7.52
N TRP A 66 -0.70 15.09 7.33
CA TRP A 66 -0.45 13.97 6.43
C TRP A 66 -0.10 14.41 5.01
N GLN A 67 -0.68 15.50 4.50
CA GLN A 67 -0.44 16.00 3.13
C GLN A 67 1.01 16.47 2.94
N SER A 68 1.64 17.00 3.99
CA SER A 68 3.03 17.44 3.94
C SER A 68 4.01 16.29 4.09
N ILE A 69 3.61 15.21 4.76
CA ILE A 69 4.44 14.03 5.01
C ILE A 69 4.35 13.03 3.85
N TRP A 70 3.13 12.82 3.34
CA TRP A 70 2.80 11.88 2.27
C TRP A 70 2.02 12.58 1.16
N PRO A 71 2.66 13.51 0.42
CA PRO A 71 2.01 14.22 -0.68
C PRO A 71 1.54 13.27 -1.79
N GLU A 72 2.13 12.07 -1.91
CA GLU A 72 1.72 11.05 -2.87
C GLU A 72 0.30 10.51 -2.65
N LEU A 73 -0.30 10.76 -1.48
CA LEU A 73 -1.67 10.35 -1.16
C LEU A 73 -2.74 11.38 -1.56
N VAL A 74 -2.34 12.60 -1.96
CA VAL A 74 -3.27 13.72 -2.23
C VAL A 74 -3.95 13.59 -3.61
N GLU A 75 -3.41 12.78 -4.52
CA GLU A 75 -3.91 12.66 -5.89
C GLU A 75 -4.08 11.21 -6.37
N PRO A 76 -5.00 10.97 -7.34
CA PRO A 76 -5.56 9.65 -7.57
C PRO A 76 -4.58 8.73 -8.29
N ALA A 77 -4.61 7.47 -7.85
CA ALA A 77 -4.22 6.32 -8.63
C ALA A 77 -4.77 6.43 -10.06
N LYS A 78 -3.92 6.85 -11.00
CA LYS A 78 -4.11 6.59 -12.42
C LYS A 78 -2.78 6.27 -13.05
N GLN A 79 -2.30 5.07 -12.75
CA GLN A 79 -1.57 4.28 -13.72
C GLN A 79 -2.24 2.92 -13.77
N ASP A 80 -3.37 2.87 -14.48
CA ASP A 80 -3.70 1.73 -15.33
C ASP A 80 -2.50 1.52 -16.28
N ALA A 81 -1.42 0.91 -15.78
CA ALA A 81 -0.49 0.19 -16.64
C ALA A 81 -1.20 -1.12 -17.01
N SER A 82 -2.16 -0.97 -17.93
CA SER A 82 -2.74 -2.05 -18.71
C SER A 82 -1.62 -2.64 -19.57
N ASP A 83 -0.91 -3.64 -19.04
CA ASP A 83 -0.04 -4.51 -19.82
C ASP A 83 -0.93 -5.51 -20.59
N ASP A 84 -1.66 -5.01 -21.60
CA ASP A 84 -2.15 -5.79 -22.76
C ASP A 84 -2.82 -4.86 -23.80
N VAL A 85 -2.15 -4.61 -24.93
CA VAL A 85 -2.70 -4.70 -26.30
C VAL A 85 -1.56 -4.51 -27.32
N GLN A 86 -1.34 -5.59 -28.06
CA GLN A 86 -0.43 -5.74 -29.19
C GLN A 86 -0.76 -4.82 -30.38
N PRO A 87 0.22 -4.39 -31.19
CA PRO A 87 -0.06 -4.10 -32.59
C PRO A 87 -0.18 -5.42 -33.41
N PRO A 88 -1.21 -5.58 -34.25
CA PRO A 88 -1.33 -6.72 -35.16
C PRO A 88 -0.45 -6.47 -36.39
N VAL A 89 0.72 -7.12 -36.47
CA VAL A 89 1.46 -7.16 -37.75
C VAL A 89 0.88 -8.27 -38.63
N GLY A 90 -0.02 -7.87 -39.51
CA GLY A 90 -0.46 -8.69 -40.63
C GLY A 90 0.72 -9.08 -41.52
N GLY A 91 1.07 -10.36 -41.53
CA GLY A 91 1.90 -11.01 -42.53
C GLY A 91 1.17 -12.25 -43.04
N VAL A 92 0.39 -12.06 -44.10
CA VAL A 92 -0.55 -13.03 -44.66
C VAL A 92 0.11 -13.79 -45.84
N LYS A 93 0.15 -15.13 -45.72
CA LYS A 93 0.13 -16.24 -46.72
C LYS A 93 1.41 -16.98 -47.17
N LYS A 94 1.31 -18.31 -46.93
CA LYS A 94 1.40 -19.49 -47.84
C LYS A 94 2.72 -19.88 -48.51
N GLY A 95 3.08 -21.16 -48.33
CA GLY A 95 3.57 -21.99 -49.43
C GLY A 95 4.42 -23.20 -49.02
N SER A 96 3.79 -24.33 -48.70
CA SER A 96 4.46 -25.64 -48.66
C SER A 96 4.81 -26.12 -50.09
N LYS A 97 6.08 -26.38 -50.40
CA LYS A 97 6.60 -27.45 -51.30
C LYS A 97 8.14 -27.44 -51.30
N LEU A 98 8.81 -28.43 -50.72
CA LEU A 98 9.35 -29.67 -51.32
C LEU A 98 10.56 -29.50 -52.28
N ALA A 99 11.71 -30.02 -51.81
CA ALA A 99 12.86 -30.63 -52.51
C ALA A 99 13.72 -29.80 -53.50
N ARG A 100 15.07 -29.83 -53.36
CA ARG A 100 15.99 -30.85 -53.93
C ARG A 100 17.47 -30.58 -53.60
N ALA A 101 18.24 -31.66 -53.78
CA ALA A 101 19.67 -31.90 -53.57
C ALA A 101 20.68 -31.03 -54.34
N SER A 102 21.91 -30.96 -53.81
CA SER A 102 23.26 -30.94 -54.47
C SER A 102 24.28 -30.30 -53.51
N ALA A 103 25.57 -30.58 -53.44
CA ALA A 103 26.49 -31.62 -53.94
C ALA A 103 27.88 -31.33 -53.30
N VAL A 104 28.72 -32.36 -53.22
CA VAL A 104 30.20 -32.33 -53.33
C VAL A 104 31.04 -31.56 -52.29
N GLN A 105 31.79 -32.30 -51.48
CA GLN A 105 33.25 -32.48 -51.67
C GLN A 105 33.69 -33.78 -51.03
#